data_AF-A0A9W6KKD8-F1
#
_entry.id   AF-A0A9W6KKD8-F1
#
_cell.length_a   1.000
_cell.length_b   1.000
_cell.length_c   1.000
_cell.angle_alpha   90.00
_cell.angle_beta   90.00
_cell.angle_gamma   90.00
#
_symmetry.space_group_name_H-M   'P 1'
#
loop_
_entity.id
_entity.type
_entity.pdbx_description
1 polymer ?
#
loop_
_entity_poly.entity_id
_entity_poly.type
_entity_poly.pdbx_seq_one_letter_code
_entity_poly.pdbx_strand_id
1 'polypeptide(L)'
;MQPEGDELAPQVEEDEPDRVPVESPPAPAVSSAPVNGSAYRPVGGSAVSLAALWNDADRQRIKARWQELQLRFIDDPHLVAGEAERLVQDAVVSLTASLDARRGQLHQQRAARGLDTENLRASLRDYREFLDRILAL
;
A
#
# COMPACT_ATOMS: atom_id res chain seq x y z
N MET A 1 -43.34 -19.68 42.89
CA MET A 1 -44.36 -18.86 43.58
C MET A 1 -44.41 -17.52 42.86
N GLN A 2 -45.29 -17.39 41.86
CA GLN A 2 -45.93 -16.09 41.56
C GLN A 2 -46.96 -15.81 42.67
N PRO A 3 -47.37 -14.55 42.84
CA PRO A 3 -48.66 -14.14 42.27
C PRO A 3 -48.53 -12.78 41.53
N GLU A 4 -49.13 -12.53 40.36
CA GLU A 4 -50.56 -12.56 39.96
C GLU A 4 -51.42 -11.53 40.71
N GLY A 5 -52.13 -10.71 39.92
CA GLY A 5 -52.91 -9.53 40.30
C GLY A 5 -52.84 -8.53 39.14
N ASP A 6 -53.47 -8.77 37.98
CA ASP A 6 -54.93 -8.71 37.72
C ASP A 6 -55.45 -7.29 38.05
N GLU A 7 -56.11 -6.50 37.21
CA GLU A 7 -56.90 -6.73 36.00
C GLU A 7 -57.23 -5.34 35.38
N LEU A 8 -57.89 -5.38 34.22
CA LEU A 8 -58.71 -4.36 33.54
C LEU A 8 -58.05 -3.50 32.46
N ALA A 9 -58.15 -4.00 31.23
CA ALA A 9 -58.44 -3.16 30.06
C ALA A 9 -59.79 -2.42 30.23
N PRO A 10 -60.02 -1.31 29.51
CA PRO A 10 -60.72 -1.52 28.24
C PRO A 10 -60.22 -0.65 27.07
N GLN A 11 -60.31 -1.30 25.92
CA GLN A 11 -60.50 -0.88 24.52
C GLN A 11 -60.81 0.59 24.22
N VAL A 12 -60.09 1.15 23.23
CA VAL A 12 -60.59 2.05 22.18
C VAL A 12 -59.59 1.96 21.02
N GLU A 13 -59.91 1.21 19.97
CA GLU A 13 -60.59 1.67 18.74
C GLU A 13 -59.60 2.21 17.71
N GLU A 14 -59.73 1.65 16.52
CA GLU A 14 -58.95 1.87 15.31
C GLU A 14 -59.02 3.35 14.88
N ASP A 15 -57.89 3.92 14.48
CA ASP A 15 -57.87 4.92 13.40
C ASP A 15 -56.50 4.83 12.71
N GLU A 16 -56.43 3.98 11.70
CA GLU A 16 -55.47 4.14 10.62
C GLU A 16 -56.05 5.23 9.71
N PRO A 17 -55.38 6.39 9.58
CA PRO A 17 -55.39 7.00 8.27
C PRO A 17 -53.99 7.43 7.81
N ASP A 18 -53.82 7.27 6.50
CA ASP A 18 -52.76 7.81 5.67
C ASP A 18 -51.37 7.16 5.78
N ARG A 19 -51.28 6.01 5.10
CA ARG A 19 -50.13 5.78 4.22
C ARG A 19 -50.04 6.93 3.21
N VAL A 20 -49.23 7.94 3.52
CA VAL A 20 -48.67 8.82 2.50
C VAL A 20 -47.84 7.95 1.54
N PRO A 21 -48.12 7.94 0.23
CA PRO A 21 -47.18 7.39 -0.73
C PRO A 21 -45.91 8.22 -0.65
N VAL A 22 -44.83 7.66 -0.11
CA VAL A 22 -43.50 8.24 -0.28
C VAL A 22 -43.18 8.09 -1.77
N GLU A 23 -43.44 9.16 -2.50
CA GLU A 23 -42.97 9.35 -3.86
C GLU A 23 -41.44 9.24 -3.85
N SER A 24 -40.92 8.13 -4.39
CA SER A 24 -39.50 7.94 -4.62
C SER A 24 -38.96 9.12 -5.43
N PRO A 25 -37.98 9.89 -4.94
CA PRO A 25 -37.33 10.90 -5.78
C PRO A 25 -36.69 10.21 -7.00
N PRO A 26 -36.72 10.84 -8.19
CA PRO A 26 -36.11 10.27 -9.37
C PRO A 26 -34.60 10.10 -9.13
N ALA A 27 -34.12 8.87 -9.35
CA ALA A 27 -32.68 8.59 -9.33
C ALA A 27 -31.96 9.56 -10.28
N PRO A 28 -30.82 10.17 -9.88
CA PRO A 28 -30.01 10.88 -10.84
C PRO A 28 -29.58 9.86 -11.90
N ALA A 29 -29.90 10.14 -13.16
CA ALA A 29 -29.40 9.40 -14.29
C ALA A 29 -27.87 9.40 -14.19
N VAL A 30 -27.29 8.28 -13.77
CA VAL A 30 -25.87 8.04 -13.89
C VAL A 30 -25.59 7.92 -15.39
N SER A 31 -25.17 9.05 -15.96
CA SER A 31 -24.58 9.08 -17.27
C SER A 31 -23.40 8.12 -17.24
N SER A 32 -23.55 6.96 -17.88
CA SER A 32 -22.49 5.99 -18.11
C SER A 32 -21.47 6.59 -19.07
N ALA A 33 -20.70 7.56 -18.59
CA ALA A 33 -19.47 7.96 -19.24
C ALA A 33 -18.49 6.78 -19.15
N PRO A 34 -17.77 6.44 -20.23
CA PRO A 34 -16.76 5.40 -20.15
C PRO A 34 -15.73 5.85 -19.12
N VAL A 35 -15.59 5.07 -18.05
CA VAL A 35 -14.41 5.09 -17.18
C VAL A 35 -13.23 4.66 -18.03
N ASN A 36 -12.74 5.59 -18.85
CA ASN A 36 -11.41 5.52 -19.41
C ASN A 36 -10.49 5.27 -18.24
N GLY A 37 -9.83 4.12 -18.27
CA GLY A 37 -9.07 3.54 -17.18
C GLY A 37 -8.40 4.65 -16.40
N SER A 38 -8.85 4.81 -15.15
CA SER A 38 -8.13 5.60 -14.18
C SER A 38 -6.79 4.89 -14.03
N ALA A 39 -5.86 5.28 -14.89
CA ALA A 39 -4.45 5.04 -14.69
C ALA A 39 -4.22 5.61 -13.30
N TYR A 40 -3.98 4.72 -12.34
CA TYR A 40 -3.44 5.07 -11.04
C TYR A 40 -2.23 5.96 -11.34
N ARG A 41 -2.44 7.27 -11.28
CA ARG A 41 -1.36 8.23 -11.34
C ARG A 41 -0.84 8.24 -9.92
N PRO A 42 0.32 7.62 -9.60
CA PRO A 42 0.88 7.78 -8.29
C PRO A 42 1.02 9.28 -8.05
N VAL A 43 0.36 9.76 -6.99
CA VAL A 43 0.59 11.11 -6.48
C VAL A 43 2.09 11.22 -6.26
N GLY A 44 2.70 12.23 -6.87
CA GLY A 44 4.14 12.39 -6.93
C GLY A 44 4.78 12.53 -5.56
N GLY A 45 5.16 11.40 -4.96
CA GLY A 45 6.23 11.29 -4.00
C GLY A 45 7.45 10.75 -4.74
N SER A 46 8.28 11.66 -5.24
CA SER A 46 9.64 11.43 -5.74
C SER A 46 9.89 10.08 -6.44
N ALA A 47 9.95 10.06 -7.78
CA ALA A 47 10.51 8.93 -8.53
C ALA A 47 12.01 8.65 -8.22
N VAL A 48 12.57 9.30 -7.20
CA VAL A 48 13.84 8.97 -6.55
C VAL A 48 13.69 7.82 -5.52
N SER A 49 12.48 7.32 -5.23
CA SER A 49 12.15 6.46 -4.07
C SER A 49 12.90 5.12 -3.92
N LEU A 50 12.89 4.19 -4.88
CA LEU A 50 13.60 2.89 -4.73
C LEU A 50 14.90 2.85 -5.52
N ALA A 51 14.91 3.52 -6.67
CA ALA A 51 16.05 3.54 -7.59
C ALA A 51 17.33 4.12 -6.97
N ALA A 52 17.19 5.05 -6.02
CA ALA A 52 18.32 5.65 -5.33
C ALA A 52 18.88 4.76 -4.19
N LEU A 53 18.10 3.80 -3.70
CA LEU A 53 18.51 2.91 -2.60
C LEU A 53 19.05 1.56 -3.10
N TRP A 54 18.69 1.16 -4.31
CA TRP A 54 19.07 -0.13 -4.88
C TRP A 54 20.05 0.04 -6.06
N ASN A 55 21.16 -0.69 -6.00
CA ASN A 55 22.20 -0.74 -7.03
C ASN A 55 21.63 -0.88 -8.45
N ASP A 56 22.05 -0.01 -9.38
CA ASP A 56 21.51 0.03 -10.74
C ASP A 56 21.79 -1.28 -11.49
N ALA A 57 23.00 -1.84 -11.35
CA ALA A 57 23.36 -3.09 -12.01
C ALA A 57 22.46 -4.27 -11.60
N ASP A 58 22.15 -4.40 -10.30
CA ASP A 58 21.25 -5.46 -9.83
C ASP A 58 19.81 -5.22 -10.28
N ARG A 59 19.33 -3.97 -10.26
CA ARG A 59 18.01 -3.62 -10.80
C ARG A 59 17.88 -4.01 -12.27
N GLN A 60 18.88 -3.69 -13.10
CA GLN A 60 18.84 -4.04 -14.51
C GLN A 60 18.91 -5.55 -14.74
N ARG A 61 19.70 -6.28 -13.93
CA ARG A 61 19.72 -7.75 -13.98
C ARG A 61 18.35 -8.35 -13.68
N ILE A 62 17.68 -7.91 -12.62
CA ILE A 62 16.35 -8.41 -12.25
C ILE A 62 15.33 -8.08 -13.36
N LYS A 63 15.36 -6.87 -13.90
CA LYS A 63 14.48 -6.46 -15.01
C LYS A 63 14.69 -7.30 -16.28
N ALA A 64 15.94 -7.56 -16.65
CA ALA A 64 16.26 -8.39 -17.80
C ALA A 64 15.72 -9.83 -17.63
N ARG A 65 15.98 -10.46 -16.49
CA ARG A 65 15.45 -11.81 -16.18
C ARG A 65 13.92 -11.84 -16.17
N TRP A 66 13.27 -10.80 -15.65
CA TRP A 66 11.82 -10.69 -15.67
C TRP A 66 11.26 -10.66 -17.10
N GLN A 67 11.88 -9.89 -18.00
CA GLN A 67 11.48 -9.83 -19.41
C GLN A 67 11.64 -11.20 -20.10
N GLU A 68 12.71 -11.93 -19.82
CA GLU A 68 12.92 -13.29 -20.35
C GLU A 68 11.84 -14.27 -19.87
N LEU A 69 11.43 -14.19 -18.60
CA LEU A 69 10.35 -15.01 -18.05
C LEU A 69 9.00 -14.70 -18.72
N GLN A 70 8.71 -13.43 -18.96
CA GLN A 70 7.45 -13.02 -19.62
C GLN A 70 7.32 -13.62 -21.03
N LEU A 71 8.43 -13.70 -21.78
CA LEU A 71 8.44 -14.29 -23.12
C LEU A 71 8.17 -15.80 -23.09
N ARG A 72 8.67 -16.51 -22.08
CA ARG A 72 8.52 -17.98 -21.92
C ARG A 72 7.20 -18.39 -21.28
N PHE A 73 6.48 -17.47 -20.63
CA PHE A 73 5.25 -17.77 -19.91
C PHE A 73 4.16 -18.39 -20.80
N ILE A 74 4.13 -18.03 -22.08
CA ILE A 74 3.16 -18.54 -23.06
C ILE A 74 3.35 -20.04 -23.27
N ASP A 75 4.58 -20.54 -23.18
CA ASP A 75 4.92 -21.93 -23.47
C ASP A 75 4.79 -22.82 -22.23
N ASP A 76 5.31 -22.39 -21.08
CA ASP A 76 5.30 -23.17 -19.84
C ASP A 76 4.98 -22.29 -18.61
N PRO A 77 3.69 -22.01 -18.36
CA PRO A 77 3.28 -21.07 -17.31
C PRO A 77 3.60 -21.58 -15.90
N HIS A 78 3.58 -22.90 -15.67
CA HIS A 78 3.83 -23.47 -14.35
C HIS A 78 5.31 -23.39 -13.97
N LEU A 79 6.20 -23.73 -14.90
CA LEU A 79 7.64 -23.62 -14.68
C LEU A 79 8.05 -22.15 -14.53
N VAL A 80 7.54 -21.26 -15.38
CA VAL A 80 7.82 -19.82 -15.31
C VAL A 80 7.32 -19.21 -14.01
N ALA A 81 6.17 -19.62 -13.48
CA ALA A 81 5.70 -19.15 -12.18
C ALA A 81 6.68 -19.48 -11.05
N GLY A 82 7.24 -20.70 -11.03
CA GLY A 82 8.26 -21.10 -10.04
C GLY A 82 9.61 -20.41 -10.24
N GLU A 83 9.98 -20.04 -11.46
CA GLU A 83 11.17 -19.22 -11.72
C GLU A 83 10.95 -17.75 -11.32
N ALA A 84 9.76 -17.21 -11.53
CA ALA A 84 9.38 -15.88 -11.11
C ALA A 84 9.42 -15.73 -9.59
N GLU A 85 8.94 -16.73 -8.84
CA GLU A 85 9.02 -16.74 -7.37
C GLU A 85 10.49 -16.65 -6.89
N ARG A 86 11.39 -17.43 -7.50
CA ARG A 86 12.83 -17.34 -7.20
C ARG A 86 13.42 -15.98 -7.57
N LEU A 87 13.01 -15.41 -8.70
CA LEU A 87 13.47 -14.08 -9.12
C LEU A 87 13.04 -12.99 -8.12
N VAL A 88 11.82 -13.09 -7.57
CA VAL A 88 11.34 -12.17 -6.52
C VAL A 88 12.17 -12.35 -5.24
N GLN A 89 12.47 -13.59 -4.85
CA GLN A 89 13.34 -13.85 -3.71
C GLN A 89 14.74 -13.24 -3.91
N ASP A 90 15.35 -13.44 -5.08
CA ASP A 90 16.64 -12.84 -5.44
C ASP A 90 16.60 -11.29 -5.36
N ALA A 91 15.51 -10.69 -5.85
CA ALA A 91 15.29 -9.25 -5.80
C ALA A 91 15.22 -8.71 -4.36
N VAL A 92 14.45 -9.38 -3.49
CA VAL A 92 14.32 -9.01 -2.07
C VAL A 92 15.69 -9.10 -1.38
N VAL A 93 16.42 -10.20 -1.57
CA VAL A 93 17.76 -10.39 -0.99
C VAL A 93 18.72 -9.28 -1.44
N SER A 94 18.75 -8.96 -2.74
CA SER A 94 19.59 -7.90 -3.29
C SER A 94 19.22 -6.51 -2.75
N LEU A 95 17.92 -6.23 -2.60
CA LEU A 95 17.45 -4.98 -2.02
C LEU A 95 17.86 -4.87 -0.54
N THR A 96 17.63 -5.90 0.26
CA THR A 96 18.03 -5.92 1.68
C THR A 96 19.53 -5.69 1.82
N ALA A 97 20.37 -6.35 1.01
CA ALA A 97 21.82 -6.14 1.02
C ALA A 97 22.21 -4.68 0.70
N SER A 98 21.51 -4.05 -0.25
CA SER A 98 21.74 -2.64 -0.60
C SER A 98 21.36 -1.70 0.55
N LEU A 99 20.23 -1.96 1.22
CA LEU A 99 19.78 -1.20 2.38
C LEU A 99 20.76 -1.32 3.56
N ASP A 100 21.27 -2.53 3.81
CA ASP A 100 22.26 -2.77 4.85
C ASP A 100 23.59 -2.06 4.57
N ALA A 101 24.05 -2.08 3.31
CA ALA A 101 25.23 -1.32 2.91
C ALA A 101 25.05 0.19 3.18
N ARG A 102 23.89 0.76 2.82
CA ARG A 102 23.59 2.17 3.09
C ARG A 102 23.51 2.49 4.59
N ARG A 103 22.90 1.61 5.39
CA ARG A 103 22.87 1.72 6.85
C ARG A 103 24.29 1.73 7.43
N GLY A 104 25.18 0.86 6.95
CA GLY A 104 26.58 0.80 7.34
C GLY A 104 27.33 2.10 7.02
N GLN A 105 27.13 2.66 5.82
CA GLN A 105 27.72 3.95 5.43
C GLN A 105 27.29 5.09 6.35
N LEU A 106 25.99 5.19 6.69
CA LEU A 106 25.49 6.19 7.62
C LEU A 106 26.11 6.05 9.01
N HIS A 107 26.29 4.81 9.49
CA HIS A 107 26.96 4.54 10.75
C HIS A 107 28.42 5.01 10.74
N GLN A 108 29.17 4.70 9.68
CA GLN A 108 30.56 5.13 9.52
C GLN A 108 30.67 6.66 9.42
N GLN A 109 29.77 7.31 8.69
CA GLN A 109 29.71 8.78 8.58
C GLN A 109 29.44 9.43 9.94
N ARG A 110 28.48 8.92 10.72
CA ARG A 110 28.23 9.37 12.09
C ARG A 110 29.48 9.23 12.95
N ALA A 111 30.13 8.05 12.92
CA ALA A 111 31.33 7.79 13.72
C ALA A 111 32.48 8.76 13.37
N ALA A 112 32.64 9.08 12.08
CA ALA A 112 33.67 10.00 11.61
C ALA A 112 33.41 11.48 11.99
N ARG A 113 32.16 11.90 12.17
CA ARG A 113 31.81 13.30 12.52
C ARG A 113 32.06 13.65 13.99
N GLY A 114 32.19 12.68 14.90
CA GLY A 114 32.35 12.94 16.33
C GLY A 114 31.02 13.18 17.07
N LEU A 115 31.12 13.49 18.38
CA LEU A 115 29.97 13.47 19.32
C LEU A 115 29.35 14.83 19.62
N ASP A 116 29.81 15.89 18.95
CA ASP A 116 29.28 17.24 19.18
C ASP A 116 27.81 17.34 18.80
N THR A 117 27.07 18.22 19.50
CA THR A 117 25.61 18.36 19.31
C THR A 117 25.23 18.74 17.88
N GLU A 118 26.07 19.51 17.18
CA GLU A 118 25.82 19.86 15.78
C GLU A 118 26.00 18.65 14.85
N ASN A 119 27.03 17.85 15.08
CA ASN A 119 27.27 16.61 14.34
C ASN A 119 26.17 15.57 14.58
N LEU A 120 25.59 15.53 15.78
CA LEU A 120 24.42 14.73 16.09
C LEU A 120 23.18 15.21 15.32
N ARG A 121 22.93 16.53 15.23
CA ARG A 121 21.83 17.06 14.41
C ARG A 121 21.99 16.72 12.93
N ALA A 122 23.19 16.84 12.39
CA ALA A 122 23.47 16.45 11.00
C ALA A 122 23.18 14.96 10.78
N SER A 123 23.65 14.09 11.68
CA SER A 123 23.42 12.65 11.59
C SER A 123 21.94 12.27 11.66
N LEU A 124 21.16 12.92 12.54
CA LEU A 124 19.71 12.69 12.63
C LEU A 124 18.96 13.10 11.35
N ARG A 125 19.41 14.17 10.66
CA ARG A 125 18.85 14.55 9.36
C ARG A 125 19.09 13.47 8.31
N ASP A 126 20.30 12.92 8.24
CA ASP A 126 20.65 11.85 7.30
C ASP A 126 19.86 10.57 7.57
N TYR A 127 19.66 10.20 8.85
CA TYR A 127 18.81 9.07 9.23
C TYR A 127 17.35 9.29 8.85
N ARG A 128 16.81 10.49 9.08
CA ARG A 128 15.44 10.83 8.69
C ARG A 128 15.26 10.72 7.19
N GLU A 129 16.17 11.30 6.40
CA GLU A 129 16.10 11.21 4.94
C GLU A 129 16.17 9.75 4.45
N PHE A 130 17.01 8.92 5.06
CA PHE A 130 17.07 7.50 4.72
C PHE A 130 15.78 6.75 5.07
N LEU A 131 15.21 7.01 6.25
CA LEU A 131 13.92 6.44 6.67
C LEU A 131 12.77 6.90 5.78
N ASP A 132 12.70 8.19 5.44
CA ASP A 132 11.66 8.74 4.56
C ASP A 132 11.70 8.04 3.20
N ARG A 133 12.89 7.73 2.67
CA ARG A 133 13.05 6.96 1.43
C ARG A 133 12.60 5.50 1.57
N ILE A 134 12.87 4.84 2.72
CA ILE A 134 12.40 3.47 2.98
C ILE A 134 10.87 3.43 3.12
N LEU A 135 10.28 4.42 3.79
CA LEU A 135 8.84 4.49 4.01
C LEU A 135 8.05 4.89 2.76
N ALA A 136 8.74 5.41 1.74
CA ALA A 136 8.17 5.73 0.43
C ALA A 136 8.34 4.60 -0.61
N LEU A 137 8.81 3.42 -0.19
CA LEU A 137 8.94 2.24 -1.03
C LEU A 137 7.59 1.60 -1.39
#